data_AF-I6DQA3-F1
#
_entry.id   AF-I6DQA3-F1
#
_cell.length_a   1.000
_cell.length_b   1.000
_cell.length_c   1.000
_cell.angle_alpha   90.00
_cell.angle_beta   90.00
_cell.angle_gamma   90.00
#
_symmetry.space_group_name_H-M   'P 1'
#
loop_
_entity.id
_entity.type
_entity.pdbx_description
1 polymer ?
#
loop_
_entity_poly.entity_id
_entity_poly.type
_entity_poly.pdbx_seq_one_letter_code
_entity_poly.pdbx_strand_id
1 'polypeptide(L)'
;MQYIKIHALDNVAVALADLAEGTEVSVDNQTVTLRQDVARGHKFALTDIAKGANVIKYGLPIGYALADIAAGEHVHAHNTRTNLSDLDQYRYQPDFQDLPAQAADREVQIYRRANGDVGVRNELWILPTVGCVNGIARQIQNRFLKETNNAEGTDGVFLFSHTYGCSQLGDDHINTRTMLQNMVRHPNAGAVLVIGLGCENN
;
A
#
# COMPACT_ATOMS: atom_id res chain seq x y z
N MET A 1 4.83 -10.00 -22.97
CA MET A 1 4.39 -11.25 -22.32
C MET A 1 2.89 -11.17 -22.11
N GLN A 2 2.14 -12.24 -22.42
CA GLN A 2 0.66 -12.27 -22.36
C GLN A 2 0.12 -12.92 -21.08
N TYR A 3 1.02 -13.40 -20.22
CA TYR A 3 0.75 -14.10 -18.97
C TYR A 3 1.94 -13.92 -18.02
N ILE A 4 1.74 -14.19 -16.74
CA ILE A 4 2.78 -14.16 -15.70
C ILE A 4 2.58 -15.30 -14.69
N LYS A 5 3.65 -16.04 -14.44
CA LYS A 5 3.81 -16.93 -13.27
C LYS A 5 4.73 -16.21 -12.30
N ILE A 6 4.31 -16.10 -11.03
CA ILE A 6 4.93 -15.15 -10.10
C ILE A 6 6.06 -15.82 -9.32
N HIS A 7 5.84 -17.07 -8.93
CA HIS A 7 6.82 -17.87 -8.20
C HIS A 7 7.00 -19.24 -8.86
N ALA A 8 8.20 -19.82 -8.75
CA ALA A 8 8.54 -21.10 -9.40
C ALA A 8 7.62 -22.27 -8.96
N LEU A 9 7.14 -22.25 -7.71
CA LEU A 9 6.23 -23.25 -7.14
C LEU A 9 4.76 -23.07 -7.57
N ASP A 10 4.41 -22.00 -8.28
CA ASP A 10 3.02 -21.75 -8.65
C ASP A 10 2.52 -22.84 -9.62
N ASN A 11 1.30 -23.34 -9.37
CA ASN A 11 0.60 -24.26 -10.28
C ASN A 11 -0.45 -23.54 -11.14
N VAL A 12 -0.52 -22.22 -11.04
CA VAL A 12 -1.36 -21.33 -11.85
C VAL A 12 -0.55 -20.15 -12.36
N ALA A 13 -0.96 -19.59 -13.49
CA ALA A 13 -0.48 -18.30 -13.99
C ALA A 13 -1.65 -17.33 -14.16
N VAL A 14 -1.34 -16.04 -14.29
CA VAL A 14 -2.33 -14.97 -14.52
C VAL A 14 -2.22 -14.48 -15.95
N ALA A 15 -3.36 -14.34 -16.63
CA ALA A 15 -3.42 -13.74 -17.96
C ALA A 15 -3.20 -12.22 -17.87
N LEU A 16 -2.36 -11.66 -18.74
CA LEU A 16 -2.11 -10.20 -18.84
C LEU A 16 -2.91 -9.55 -19.97
N ALA A 17 -3.60 -10.37 -20.77
CA ALA A 17 -4.58 -9.96 -21.77
C ALA A 17 -5.73 -10.98 -21.79
N ASP A 18 -6.74 -10.74 -22.61
CA ASP A 18 -7.80 -11.70 -22.86
C ASP A 18 -7.26 -12.77 -23.82
N LEU A 19 -7.19 -14.02 -23.35
CA LEU A 19 -6.61 -15.15 -24.09
C LEU A 19 -7.72 -16.08 -24.56
N ALA A 20 -7.70 -16.46 -25.84
CA ALA A 20 -8.70 -17.34 -26.41
C ALA A 20 -8.43 -18.81 -26.06
N GLU A 21 -9.49 -19.61 -26.02
CA GLU A 21 -9.38 -21.08 -26.05
C GLU A 21 -8.44 -21.54 -27.19
N GLY A 22 -7.63 -22.57 -26.92
CA GLY A 22 -6.64 -23.10 -27.85
C GLY A 22 -5.33 -22.33 -27.90
N THR A 23 -5.20 -21.20 -27.19
CA THR A 23 -3.92 -20.48 -27.09
C THR A 23 -2.88 -21.35 -26.38
N GLU A 24 -1.71 -21.52 -27.00
CA GLU A 24 -0.55 -22.16 -26.36
C GLU A 24 0.23 -21.15 -25.51
N VAL A 25 0.46 -21.52 -24.26
CA VAL A 25 1.22 -20.77 -23.26
C VAL A 25 2.49 -21.54 -22.95
N SER A 26 3.64 -20.87 -22.95
CA SER A 26 4.94 -21.45 -22.57
C SER A 26 5.53 -20.67 -21.40
N VAL A 27 5.65 -21.31 -20.24
CA VAL A 27 6.18 -20.70 -19.01
C VAL A 27 7.06 -21.69 -18.26
N ASP A 28 8.22 -21.26 -17.77
CA ASP A 28 9.19 -22.11 -17.05
C ASP A 28 9.51 -23.45 -17.75
N ASN A 29 9.66 -23.43 -19.09
CA ASN A 29 9.86 -24.61 -19.93
C ASN A 29 8.69 -25.62 -19.94
N GLN A 30 7.50 -25.22 -19.48
CA GLN A 30 6.27 -25.99 -19.58
C GLN A 30 5.35 -25.35 -20.63
N THR A 31 4.73 -26.18 -21.48
CA THR A 31 3.73 -25.74 -22.45
C THR A 31 2.35 -26.23 -22.04
N VAL A 32 1.37 -25.32 -22.06
CA VAL A 32 -0.03 -25.61 -21.75
C VAL A 32 -0.94 -24.93 -22.77
N THR A 33 -1.95 -25.65 -23.25
CA THR A 33 -2.96 -25.11 -24.16
C THR A 33 -4.21 -24.74 -23.38
N LEU A 34 -4.70 -23.52 -23.55
CA LEU A 34 -5.91 -23.08 -22.86
C LEU A 34 -7.14 -23.85 -23.33
N ARG A 35 -7.99 -24.24 -22.37
CA ARG A 35 -9.19 -25.06 -22.63
C ARG A 35 -10.48 -24.25 -22.67
N GLN A 36 -10.41 -22.98 -22.30
CA GLN A 36 -11.48 -21.98 -22.39
C GLN A 36 -10.85 -20.60 -22.59
N ASP A 37 -11.66 -19.62 -22.95
CA ASP A 37 -11.26 -18.22 -22.88
C ASP A 37 -10.90 -17.82 -21.44
N VAL A 38 -9.77 -17.12 -21.29
CA VAL A 38 -9.29 -16.61 -20.00
C VAL A 38 -9.14 -15.10 -20.10
N ALA A 39 -10.04 -14.37 -19.43
CA ALA A 39 -9.99 -12.92 -19.38
C ALA A 39 -8.72 -12.40 -18.67
N ARG A 40 -8.30 -11.17 -19.00
CA ARG A 40 -7.16 -10.53 -18.33
C ARG A 40 -7.36 -10.50 -16.81
N GLY A 41 -6.29 -10.73 -16.06
CA GLY A 41 -6.29 -10.79 -14.60
C GLY A 41 -6.84 -12.09 -14.01
N HIS A 42 -7.45 -12.96 -14.83
CA HIS A 42 -7.90 -14.27 -14.37
C HIS A 42 -6.75 -15.29 -14.38
N LYS A 43 -6.94 -16.39 -13.64
CA LYS A 43 -5.93 -17.44 -13.50
C LYS A 43 -6.23 -18.59 -14.45
N PHE A 44 -5.21 -19.30 -14.89
CA PHE A 44 -5.35 -20.60 -15.54
C PHE A 44 -4.36 -21.60 -14.95
N ALA A 45 -4.71 -22.88 -15.01
CA ALA A 45 -3.89 -23.95 -14.46
C ALA A 45 -2.69 -24.26 -15.36
N LEU A 46 -1.51 -24.42 -14.77
CA LEU A 46 -0.28 -24.82 -15.49
C LEU A 46 -0.09 -26.35 -15.53
N THR A 47 -0.79 -27.05 -14.63
CA THR A 47 -0.78 -28.51 -14.47
C THR A 47 -2.18 -28.93 -14.02
N ASP A 48 -2.48 -30.22 -14.09
CA ASP A 48 -3.69 -30.77 -13.47
C ASP A 48 -3.65 -30.55 -11.94
N ILE A 49 -4.77 -30.13 -11.37
CA ILE A 49 -4.98 -29.88 -9.94
C ILE A 49 -6.19 -30.71 -9.51
N ALA A 50 -5.94 -31.79 -8.76
CA ALA A 50 -7.00 -32.65 -8.26
C ALA A 50 -7.95 -31.91 -7.30
N LYS A 51 -9.19 -32.38 -7.20
CA LYS A 51 -10.17 -31.88 -6.22
C LYS A 51 -9.60 -31.90 -4.80
N GLY A 52 -9.74 -30.78 -4.09
CA GLY A 52 -9.23 -30.59 -2.74
C GLY A 52 -7.72 -30.26 -2.68
N ALA A 53 -6.99 -30.39 -3.78
CA ALA A 53 -5.58 -29.99 -3.82
C ALA A 53 -5.45 -28.46 -3.82
N ASN A 54 -4.29 -28.00 -3.34
CA ASN A 54 -4.03 -26.58 -3.22
C ASN A 54 -3.81 -25.90 -4.57
N VAL A 55 -4.36 -24.70 -4.70
CA VAL A 55 -4.00 -23.72 -5.71
C VAL A 55 -2.84 -22.90 -5.14
N ILE A 56 -1.67 -22.98 -5.77
CA ILE A 56 -0.44 -22.33 -5.33
C ILE A 56 -0.18 -21.10 -6.20
N LYS A 57 -0.14 -19.93 -5.57
CA LYS A 57 0.21 -18.65 -6.21
C LYS A 57 1.09 -17.84 -5.25
N TYR A 58 2.08 -17.12 -5.77
CA TYR A 58 3.11 -16.44 -4.96
C TYR A 58 3.94 -17.41 -4.10
N GLY A 59 4.00 -18.68 -4.48
CA GLY A 59 4.64 -19.75 -3.70
C GLY A 59 3.84 -20.22 -2.50
N LEU A 60 2.59 -19.77 -2.32
CA LEU A 60 1.76 -20.06 -1.16
C LEU A 60 0.40 -20.68 -1.54
N PRO A 61 -0.19 -21.52 -0.67
CA PRO A 61 -1.51 -22.10 -0.90
C PRO A 61 -2.63 -21.07 -0.67
N ILE A 62 -3.12 -20.49 -1.76
CA ILE A 62 -4.16 -19.44 -1.70
C ILE A 62 -5.58 -19.99 -1.59
N GLY A 63 -5.76 -21.29 -1.78
CA GLY A 63 -7.05 -21.96 -1.80
C GLY A 63 -6.94 -23.40 -2.25
N TYR A 64 -8.07 -24.04 -2.48
CA TYR A 64 -8.16 -25.41 -2.97
C TYR A 64 -9.16 -25.55 -4.12
N ALA A 65 -8.99 -26.60 -4.92
CA ALA A 65 -9.88 -26.93 -6.04
C ALA A 65 -11.19 -27.58 -5.55
N LEU A 66 -12.33 -27.13 -6.08
CA LEU A 66 -13.68 -27.68 -5.76
C LEU A 66 -14.02 -28.93 -6.59
N ALA A 67 -13.34 -29.11 -7.71
CA ALA A 67 -13.37 -30.26 -8.60
C ALA A 67 -11.96 -30.50 -9.16
N ASP A 68 -11.75 -31.57 -9.91
CA ASP A 68 -10.52 -31.71 -10.69
C ASP A 68 -10.45 -30.58 -11.73
N ILE A 69 -9.31 -29.91 -11.81
CA ILE A 69 -9.02 -28.83 -12.77
C ILE A 69 -7.90 -29.32 -13.67
N ALA A 70 -8.14 -29.39 -14.97
CA ALA A 70 -7.11 -29.79 -15.92
C ALA A 70 -6.16 -28.64 -16.26
N ALA A 71 -4.95 -28.97 -16.70
CA ALA A 71 -4.01 -28.00 -17.24
C ALA A 71 -4.67 -27.17 -18.36
N GLY A 72 -4.48 -25.85 -18.31
CA GLY A 72 -5.03 -24.88 -19.26
C GLY A 72 -6.45 -24.43 -18.96
N GLU A 73 -7.10 -24.97 -17.93
CA GLU A 73 -8.44 -24.52 -17.55
C GLU A 73 -8.42 -23.18 -16.82
N HIS A 74 -9.49 -22.42 -16.99
CA HIS A 74 -9.74 -21.18 -16.26
C HIS A 74 -9.98 -21.46 -14.75
N VAL A 75 -9.13 -20.90 -13.90
CA VAL A 75 -9.17 -21.08 -12.44
C VAL A 75 -9.80 -19.85 -11.75
N HIS A 76 -11.01 -20.01 -11.23
CA HIS A 76 -11.76 -18.92 -10.62
C HIS A 76 -12.71 -19.40 -9.51
N ALA A 77 -13.54 -18.51 -8.97
CA ALA A 77 -14.41 -18.81 -7.84
C ALA A 77 -15.42 -19.97 -8.07
N HIS A 78 -15.68 -20.33 -9.32
CA HIS A 78 -16.58 -21.44 -9.65
C HIS A 78 -15.94 -22.82 -9.41
N ASN A 79 -14.61 -22.96 -9.56
CA ASN A 79 -13.89 -24.22 -9.41
C ASN A 79 -12.82 -24.19 -8.31
N THR A 80 -12.69 -23.07 -7.58
CA THR A 80 -11.76 -22.94 -6.45
C THR A 80 -12.39 -22.17 -5.30
N ARG A 81 -11.90 -22.41 -4.09
CA ARG A 81 -12.27 -21.65 -2.89
C ARG A 81 -11.02 -21.23 -2.14
N THR A 82 -11.05 -20.03 -1.57
CA THR A 82 -9.96 -19.53 -0.72
C THR A 82 -9.80 -20.39 0.54
N ASN A 83 -8.56 -20.46 1.05
CA ASN A 83 -8.25 -21.05 2.35
C ASN A 83 -8.54 -20.10 3.52
N LEU A 84 -9.06 -18.89 3.25
CA LEU A 84 -9.43 -17.96 4.31
C LEU A 84 -10.53 -18.58 5.18
N SER A 85 -10.20 -18.78 6.46
CA SER A 85 -11.09 -19.25 7.50
C SER A 85 -10.88 -18.40 8.76
N ASP A 86 -11.78 -18.52 9.72
CA ASP A 86 -11.54 -17.98 11.06
C ASP A 86 -10.31 -18.71 11.64
N LEU A 87 -9.29 -17.93 11.98
CA LEU A 87 -8.04 -18.45 12.53
C LEU A 87 -8.01 -18.15 14.03
N ASP A 88 -8.24 -19.17 14.85
CA ASP A 88 -8.07 -19.06 16.32
C ASP A 88 -6.59 -19.10 16.73
N GLN A 89 -5.73 -19.66 15.87
CA GLN A 89 -4.30 -19.85 16.14
C GLN A 89 -3.47 -19.48 14.92
N TYR A 90 -2.55 -18.52 15.11
CA TYR A 90 -1.55 -18.13 14.14
C TYR A 90 -0.16 -18.24 14.77
N ARG A 91 0.80 -18.82 14.04
CA ARG A 91 2.20 -18.87 14.45
C ARG A 91 3.05 -18.26 13.36
N TYR A 92 3.71 -17.16 13.65
CA TYR A 92 4.73 -16.58 12.78
C TYR A 92 5.94 -17.51 12.74
N GLN A 93 6.26 -18.01 11.54
CA GLN A 93 7.45 -18.81 11.26
C GLN A 93 8.22 -18.13 10.12
N PRO A 94 9.09 -17.16 10.42
CA PRO A 94 9.86 -16.48 9.41
C PRO A 94 10.84 -17.45 8.73
N ASP A 95 10.90 -17.38 7.42
CA ASP A 95 12.01 -17.91 6.64
C ASP A 95 12.96 -16.75 6.31
N PHE A 96 14.09 -16.69 7.01
CA PHE A 96 15.07 -15.63 6.81
C PHE A 96 15.93 -15.97 5.60
N GLN A 97 15.69 -15.24 4.52
CA GLN A 97 16.54 -15.29 3.33
C GLN A 97 17.75 -14.37 3.53
N ASP A 98 18.92 -14.81 3.08
CA ASP A 98 20.10 -13.96 3.07
C ASP A 98 19.85 -12.77 2.14
N LEU A 99 19.93 -11.57 2.70
CA LEU A 99 19.80 -10.36 1.92
C LEU A 99 21.06 -10.19 1.06
N PRO A 100 20.90 -9.86 -0.24
CA PRO A 100 22.05 -9.50 -1.05
C PRO A 100 22.75 -8.28 -0.44
N ALA A 101 24.06 -8.18 -0.65
CA ALA A 101 24.83 -7.04 -0.16
C ALA A 101 24.18 -5.73 -0.63
N GLN A 102 23.92 -4.83 0.34
CA GLN A 102 23.38 -3.50 0.06
C GLN A 102 24.33 -2.77 -0.89
N ALA A 103 23.78 -2.21 -1.97
CA ALA A 103 24.56 -1.35 -2.85
C ALA A 103 25.09 -0.14 -2.06
N ALA A 104 26.26 0.38 -2.45
CA ALA A 104 26.85 1.54 -1.81
C ALA A 104 25.88 2.74 -1.77
N ASP A 105 26.00 3.55 -0.73
CA ASP A 105 25.21 4.78 -0.57
C ASP A 105 25.37 5.68 -1.80
N ARG A 106 24.27 6.32 -2.19
CA ARG A 106 24.25 7.34 -3.25
C ARG A 106 24.17 8.72 -2.62
N GLU A 107 24.84 9.68 -3.23
CA GLU A 107 24.67 11.07 -2.84
C GLU A 107 23.21 11.51 -3.06
N VAL A 108 22.62 12.10 -2.02
CA VAL A 108 21.24 12.61 -2.03
C VAL A 108 21.19 13.99 -1.41
N GLN A 109 20.29 14.83 -1.91
CA GLN A 109 20.02 16.15 -1.33
C GLN A 109 19.04 15.99 -0.17
N ILE A 110 19.40 16.53 1.00
CA ILE A 110 18.65 16.36 2.24
C ILE A 110 18.63 17.64 3.09
N TYR A 111 17.64 17.75 3.96
CA TYR A 111 17.52 18.79 4.98
C TYR A 111 17.80 18.21 6.36
N ARG A 112 18.97 18.51 6.93
CA ARG A 112 19.32 18.09 8.29
C ARG A 112 18.60 18.97 9.32
N ARG A 113 17.92 18.37 10.27
CA ARG A 113 17.20 19.08 11.34
C ARG A 113 18.05 19.15 12.61
N ALA A 114 17.78 20.15 13.45
CA ALA A 114 18.54 20.37 14.68
C ALA A 114 18.40 19.20 15.68
N ASN A 115 17.33 18.42 15.61
CA ASN A 115 17.09 17.24 16.43
C ASN A 115 17.81 15.97 15.90
N GLY A 116 18.54 16.05 14.79
CA GLY A 116 19.25 14.92 14.17
C GLY A 116 18.46 14.21 13.06
N ASP A 117 17.16 14.47 12.93
CA ASP A 117 16.36 13.88 11.86
C ASP A 117 16.70 14.48 10.49
N VAL A 118 16.31 13.76 9.44
CA VAL A 118 16.60 14.13 8.05
C VAL A 118 15.30 14.23 7.26
N GLY A 119 15.03 15.41 6.71
CA GLY A 119 13.95 15.64 5.75
C GLY A 119 14.45 15.49 4.32
N VAL A 120 13.57 15.02 3.43
CA VAL A 120 13.78 15.04 1.97
C VAL A 120 13.02 16.17 1.28
N ARG A 121 12.29 16.95 2.09
CA ARG A 121 11.60 18.18 1.69
C ARG A 121 11.73 19.24 2.79
N ASN A 122 11.52 20.49 2.42
CA ASN A 122 11.51 21.65 3.27
C ASN A 122 10.19 22.41 3.09
N GLU A 123 9.15 21.86 3.70
CA GLU A 123 7.78 22.36 3.62
C GLU A 123 7.41 23.19 4.86
N LEU A 124 6.46 24.10 4.73
CA LEU A 124 5.88 24.85 5.84
C LEU A 124 4.48 24.30 6.14
N TRP A 125 4.25 23.83 7.36
CA TRP A 125 2.98 23.18 7.70
C TRP A 125 2.13 24.05 8.61
N ILE A 126 0.83 24.12 8.33
CA ILE A 126 -0.16 24.76 9.19
C ILE A 126 -1.06 23.65 9.74
N LEU A 127 -1.06 23.49 11.06
CA LEU A 127 -1.75 22.41 11.79
C LEU A 127 -2.79 22.99 12.76
N PRO A 128 -4.06 23.05 12.35
CA PRO A 128 -5.18 23.30 13.24
C PRO A 128 -5.31 22.18 14.29
N THR A 129 -5.50 22.53 15.56
CA THR A 129 -5.76 21.56 16.63
C THR A 129 -7.22 21.14 16.73
N VAL A 130 -8.12 21.84 16.02
CA VAL A 130 -9.56 21.54 15.93
C VAL A 130 -10.15 21.95 14.60
N GLY A 131 -11.24 21.31 14.16
CA GLY A 131 -11.87 21.64 12.88
C GLY A 131 -12.39 23.08 12.77
N CYS A 132 -12.77 23.71 13.89
CA CYS A 132 -13.35 25.07 13.90
C CYS A 132 -12.39 26.15 13.35
N VAL A 133 -11.07 25.95 13.44
CA VAL A 133 -10.08 26.94 12.96
C VAL A 133 -9.55 26.66 11.55
N ASN A 134 -10.02 25.61 10.88
CA ASN A 134 -9.61 25.28 9.50
C ASN A 134 -9.84 26.43 8.51
N GLY A 135 -10.97 27.14 8.64
CA GLY A 135 -11.30 28.26 7.75
C GLY A 135 -10.30 29.42 7.88
N ILE A 136 -9.95 29.78 9.12
CA ILE A 136 -8.96 30.82 9.42
C ILE A 136 -7.57 30.38 8.95
N ALA A 137 -7.19 29.13 9.22
CA ALA A 137 -5.91 28.57 8.76
C ALA A 137 -5.74 28.66 7.23
N ARG A 138 -6.82 28.41 6.48
CA ARG A 138 -6.83 28.53 5.00
C ARG A 138 -6.66 29.98 4.55
N GLN A 139 -7.30 30.93 5.24
CA GLN A 139 -7.11 32.35 4.94
C GLN A 139 -5.67 32.80 5.20
N ILE A 140 -5.07 32.35 6.32
CA ILE A 140 -3.66 32.60 6.64
C ILE A 140 -2.75 32.05 5.55
N GLN A 141 -2.93 30.79 5.14
CA GLN A 141 -2.16 30.17 4.07
C GLN A 141 -2.25 30.99 2.77
N ASN A 142 -3.47 31.29 2.32
CA ASN A 142 -3.70 32.03 1.08
C ASN A 142 -3.07 33.42 1.09
N ARG A 143 -3.13 34.11 2.23
CA ARG A 143 -2.50 35.42 2.40
C ARG A 143 -0.98 35.32 2.36
N PHE A 144 -0.41 34.39 3.12
CA PHE A 144 1.03 34.16 3.17
C PHE A 144 1.59 33.86 1.77
N LEU A 145 0.95 32.98 1.01
CA LEU A 145 1.37 32.65 -0.35
C LEU A 145 1.35 33.87 -1.28
N LYS A 146 0.33 34.73 -1.19
CA LYS A 146 0.26 35.98 -1.98
C LYS A 146 1.37 36.97 -1.62
N GLU A 147 1.70 37.08 -0.34
CA GLU A 147 2.71 38.04 0.14
C GLU A 147 4.16 37.57 -0.09
N THR A 148 4.37 36.28 -0.36
CA THR A 148 5.70 35.64 -0.42
C THR A 148 6.05 35.02 -1.77
N ASN A 149 5.35 35.40 -2.85
CA ASN A 149 5.52 34.79 -4.17
C ASN A 149 5.41 33.25 -4.13
N ASN A 150 4.35 32.75 -3.48
CA ASN A 150 4.12 31.32 -3.22
C ASN A 150 5.23 30.64 -2.39
N ALA A 151 5.81 31.36 -1.42
CA ALA A 151 6.86 30.84 -0.53
C ALA A 151 8.08 30.28 -1.29
N GLU A 152 8.59 31.09 -2.23
CA GLU A 152 9.78 30.77 -3.02
C GLU A 152 10.96 30.31 -2.15
N GLY A 153 11.62 29.21 -2.55
CA GLY A 153 12.71 28.58 -1.78
C GLY A 153 12.27 27.51 -0.76
N THR A 154 10.96 27.22 -0.67
CA THR A 154 10.41 26.06 0.05
C THR A 154 9.79 25.06 -0.91
N ASP A 155 9.53 23.84 -0.44
CA ASP A 155 8.78 22.83 -1.22
C ASP A 155 7.26 23.04 -1.17
N GLY A 156 6.80 24.06 -0.45
CA GLY A 156 5.41 24.49 -0.39
C GLY A 156 4.90 24.71 1.03
N VAL A 157 3.68 25.26 1.08
CA VAL A 157 2.96 25.55 2.32
C VAL A 157 1.69 24.71 2.36
N PHE A 158 1.55 23.85 3.37
CA PHE A 158 0.48 22.87 3.44
C PHE A 158 -0.39 23.07 4.69
N LEU A 159 -1.69 23.18 4.46
CA LEU A 159 -2.69 23.14 5.52
C LEU A 159 -3.21 21.72 5.67
N PHE A 160 -2.96 21.11 6.82
CA PHE A 160 -3.53 19.81 7.17
C PHE A 160 -4.75 20.03 8.04
N SER A 161 -5.91 20.20 7.39
CA SER A 161 -7.18 20.46 8.08
C SER A 161 -7.50 19.39 9.11
N HIS A 162 -7.92 19.82 10.29
CA HIS A 162 -8.37 18.92 11.35
C HIS A 162 -9.79 18.44 11.07
N THR A 163 -10.05 17.13 11.15
CA THR A 163 -11.33 16.52 10.74
C THR A 163 -12.36 16.41 11.85
N TYR A 164 -11.95 16.57 13.11
CA TYR A 164 -12.80 16.37 14.29
C TYR A 164 -13.17 17.67 15.03
N GLY A 165 -14.19 17.56 15.88
CA GLY A 165 -14.50 18.58 16.89
C GLY A 165 -13.70 18.37 18.17
N CYS A 166 -13.85 19.28 19.14
CA CYS A 166 -13.07 19.26 20.38
C CYS A 166 -13.50 18.21 21.43
N SER A 167 -14.62 17.52 21.24
CA SER A 167 -15.18 16.57 22.23
C SER A 167 -14.67 15.13 22.06
N GLN A 168 -13.38 14.95 21.81
CA GLN A 168 -12.76 13.62 21.72
C GLN A 168 -12.47 13.08 23.13
N LEU A 169 -12.63 11.76 23.32
CA LEU A 169 -12.46 11.09 24.61
C LEU A 169 -11.68 9.79 24.44
N GLY A 170 -11.05 9.33 25.52
CA GLY A 170 -10.35 8.03 25.57
C GLY A 170 -9.31 7.89 24.45
N ASP A 171 -9.37 6.77 23.73
CA ASP A 171 -8.40 6.43 22.70
C ASP A 171 -8.43 7.40 21.51
N ASP A 172 -9.58 7.97 21.15
CA ASP A 172 -9.70 8.94 20.05
C ASP A 172 -8.89 10.21 20.34
N HIS A 173 -8.95 10.68 21.58
CA HIS A 173 -8.17 11.82 22.06
C HIS A 173 -6.67 11.52 22.05
N ILE A 174 -6.27 10.36 22.58
CA ILE A 174 -4.86 9.94 22.64
C ILE A 174 -4.28 9.80 21.23
N ASN A 175 -5.02 9.19 20.31
CA ASN A 175 -4.60 9.00 18.92
C ASN A 175 -4.47 10.35 18.20
N THR A 176 -5.43 11.25 18.36
CA THR A 176 -5.41 12.57 17.70
C THR A 176 -4.25 13.41 18.21
N ARG A 177 -4.06 13.48 19.53
CA ARG A 177 -2.92 14.17 20.15
C ARG A 177 -1.58 13.61 19.66
N THR A 178 -1.44 12.29 19.63
CA THR A 178 -0.21 11.63 19.16
C THR A 178 0.06 11.92 17.68
N MET A 179 -0.97 11.86 16.83
CA MET A 179 -0.86 12.18 15.42
C MET A 179 -0.41 13.64 15.20
N LEU A 180 -1.07 14.61 15.85
CA LEU A 180 -0.70 16.02 15.74
C LEU A 180 0.73 16.27 16.23
N GLN A 181 1.15 15.64 17.34
CA GLN A 181 2.53 15.72 17.84
C GLN A 181 3.54 15.17 16.83
N ASN A 182 3.23 14.03 16.21
CA ASN A 182 4.10 13.43 15.19
C ASN A 182 4.17 14.30 13.93
N MET A 183 3.06 14.94 13.52
CA MET A 183 3.05 15.88 12.41
C MET A 183 3.89 17.13 12.70
N VAL A 184 3.80 17.69 13.91
CA VAL A 184 4.63 18.83 14.33
C VAL A 184 6.13 18.51 14.26
N ARG A 185 6.50 17.25 14.53
CA ARG A 185 7.90 16.79 14.56
C ARG A 185 8.37 16.16 13.25
N HIS A 186 7.54 16.15 12.22
CA HIS A 186 7.86 15.45 10.99
C HIS A 186 9.05 16.12 10.27
N PRO A 187 10.09 15.38 9.86
CA PRO A 187 11.33 15.98 9.36
C PRO A 187 11.19 16.72 8.03
N ASN A 188 10.15 16.47 7.25
CA ASN A 188 9.86 17.26 6.05
C ASN A 188 9.27 18.65 6.36
N ALA A 189 8.77 18.87 7.57
CA ALA A 189 8.33 20.18 8.01
C ALA A 189 9.56 21.01 8.40
N GLY A 190 9.93 21.95 7.54
CA GLY A 190 10.96 22.94 7.85
C GLY A 190 10.53 23.93 8.91
N ALA A 191 9.23 24.21 8.97
CA ALA A 191 8.59 24.87 10.11
C ALA A 191 7.12 24.45 10.20
N VAL A 192 6.56 24.61 11.40
CA VAL A 192 5.16 24.28 11.70
C VAL A 192 4.50 25.43 12.44
N LEU A 193 3.34 25.86 11.97
CA LEU A 193 2.43 26.77 12.65
C LEU A 193 1.26 25.96 13.22
N VAL A 194 1.17 25.89 14.55
CA VAL A 194 0.03 25.26 15.24
C VAL A 194 -1.02 26.31 15.55
N ILE A 195 -2.28 26.05 15.18
CA ILE A 195 -3.40 26.97 15.40
C ILE A 195 -4.43 26.31 16.30
N GLY A 196 -4.64 26.89 17.47
CA GLY A 196 -5.69 26.48 18.40
C GLY A 196 -6.74 27.55 18.62
N LEU A 197 -7.94 27.09 19.01
CA LEU A 197 -9.07 27.93 19.40
C LEU A 197 -9.17 28.10 20.92
N GLY A 198 -8.59 27.18 21.69
CA GLY A 198 -8.63 27.11 23.15
C GLY A 198 -9.77 26.27 23.72
N CYS A 199 -10.67 25.74 22.87
CA CYS A 199 -11.74 24.84 23.30
C CYS A 199 -11.36 23.36 23.17
N GLU A 200 -10.17 23.07 22.65
CA GLU A 200 -9.64 21.73 22.53
C GLU A 200 -9.30 21.17 23.90
N ASN A 201 -9.94 20.07 24.28
CA ASN A 201 -9.32 19.15 25.23
C ASN A 201 -8.32 18.34 24.42
N ASN A 202 -7.04 18.71 24.52
CA ASN A 202 -5.89 18.03 23.92
C ASN A 202 -4.91 17.59 25.02
#